data_AF-A0A945I6D9-F1
#
_entry.id   AF-A0A945I6D9-F1
#
_cell.length_a   1.000
_cell.length_b   1.000
_cell.length_c   1.000
_cell.angle_alpha   90.00
_cell.angle_beta   90.00
_cell.angle_gamma   90.00
#
_symmetry.space_group_name_H-M   'P 1'
#
loop_
_entity.id
_entity.type
_entity.pdbx_description
1 polymer ?
#
loop_
_entity_poly.entity_id
_entity_poly.type
_entity_poly.pdbx_seq_one_letter_code
_entity_poly.pdbx_strand_id
1 'polypeptide(L)'
;PMVSVKITAIKPATWGLAAGLLAVIFTETIGQTLTGGSLPWGRWPWTMHSAGWGIIFNLIVCIPISAMTQEDEARSHRMKYHNFLREHASLSPEKKGLVPWAWAAAIAWLFFGVGPGAVIGNDIFGAPNAGVDGWTFGIPSIWAWQILFWLLGVAMMWFLAFKMEMSTMPDKEVEALVEDIGDVAPQAGE
;
A
#
# COMPACT_ATOMS: atom_id res chain seq x y z
N PRO A 1 21.80 14.29 21.03
CA PRO A 1 21.18 14.23 19.68
C PRO A 1 20.57 12.85 19.34
N MET A 2 21.38 11.78 19.25
CA MET A 2 20.92 10.46 18.77
C MET A 2 19.83 9.78 19.66
N VAL A 3 19.83 10.04 20.97
CA VAL A 3 18.78 9.55 21.90
C VAL A 3 17.46 10.29 21.72
N SER A 4 17.51 11.61 21.46
CA SER A 4 16.31 12.43 21.20
C SER A 4 15.62 11.99 19.90
N VAL A 5 16.40 11.78 18.83
CA VAL A 5 15.90 11.30 17.54
C VAL A 5 15.20 9.95 17.65
N LYS A 6 15.76 9.00 18.41
CA LYS A 6 15.13 7.67 18.64
C LYS A 6 13.81 7.82 19.40
N ILE A 7 13.77 8.64 20.44
CA ILE A 7 12.55 8.86 21.24
C ILE A 7 11.44 9.52 20.41
N THR A 8 11.81 10.45 19.52
CA THR A 8 10.86 11.15 18.66
C THR A 8 10.26 10.25 17.57
N ALA A 9 11.06 9.33 17.01
CA ALA A 9 10.58 8.36 16.01
C ALA A 9 9.72 7.21 16.60
N ILE A 10 9.95 6.84 17.86
CA ILE A 10 9.21 5.74 18.52
C ILE A 10 7.78 6.15 18.88
N LYS A 11 7.57 7.41 19.29
CA LYS A 11 6.25 7.93 19.70
C LYS A 11 5.13 7.71 18.66
N PRO A 12 5.26 8.11 17.38
CA PRO A 12 4.19 7.91 16.39
C PRO A 12 3.91 6.43 16.13
N ALA A 13 4.95 5.58 16.12
CA ALA A 13 4.79 4.14 15.92
C ALA A 13 4.01 3.49 17.07
N THR A 14 4.32 3.84 18.32
CA THR A 14 3.61 3.32 19.50
C THR A 14 2.14 3.75 19.52
N TRP A 15 1.85 5.03 19.29
CA TRP A 15 0.48 5.54 19.25
C TRP A 15 -0.32 4.98 18.07
N GLY A 16 0.31 4.87 16.90
CA GLY A 16 -0.29 4.22 15.74
C GLY A 16 -0.59 2.75 16.01
N LEU A 17 0.33 2.01 16.64
CA LEU A 17 0.11 0.61 16.96
C LEU A 17 -1.04 0.44 17.95
N ALA A 18 -1.10 1.26 19.00
CA ALA A 18 -2.20 1.25 19.96
C ALA A 18 -3.55 1.52 19.29
N ALA A 19 -3.63 2.56 18.45
CA ALA A 19 -4.85 2.88 17.70
C ALA A 19 -5.26 1.76 16.73
N GLY A 20 -4.29 1.16 16.03
CA GLY A 20 -4.54 0.04 15.12
C GLY A 20 -5.06 -1.20 15.85
N LEU A 21 -4.47 -1.56 16.99
CA LEU A 21 -4.94 -2.69 17.80
C LEU A 21 -6.37 -2.46 18.33
N LEU A 22 -6.68 -1.24 18.79
CA LEU A 22 -8.03 -0.89 19.20
C LEU A 22 -9.03 -1.02 18.03
N ALA A 23 -8.67 -0.53 16.85
CA ALA A 23 -9.51 -0.68 15.66
C ALA A 23 -9.77 -2.15 15.30
N VAL A 24 -8.75 -3.02 15.38
CA VAL A 24 -8.92 -4.48 15.17
C VAL A 24 -9.91 -5.05 16.20
N ILE A 25 -9.77 -4.69 17.48
CA ILE A 25 -10.67 -5.18 18.53
C ILE A 25 -12.12 -4.76 18.25
N PHE A 26 -12.36 -3.49 17.92
CA PHE A 26 -13.72 -2.96 17.68
C PHE A 26 -14.34 -3.37 16.34
N THR A 27 -13.57 -3.96 15.43
CA THR A 27 -14.06 -4.45 14.13
C THR A 27 -14.22 -5.97 14.08
N GLU A 28 -13.86 -6.67 15.17
CA GLU A 28 -14.10 -8.09 15.40
C GLU A 28 -15.27 -8.36 16.34
N THR A 29 -15.64 -9.63 16.45
CA THR A 29 -16.63 -10.12 17.41
C THR A 29 -16.29 -9.74 18.85
N ILE A 30 -15.01 -9.69 19.20
CA ILE A 30 -14.53 -9.29 20.54
C ILE A 30 -15.07 -7.90 20.91
N GLY A 31 -14.99 -6.92 20.02
CA GLY A 31 -15.51 -5.58 20.24
C GLY A 31 -17.02 -5.54 20.45
N GLN A 32 -17.76 -6.39 19.74
CA GLN A 32 -19.21 -6.54 19.94
C GLN A 32 -19.50 -7.07 21.34
N THR A 33 -18.78 -8.09 21.78
CA THR A 33 -18.96 -8.68 23.11
C THR A 33 -18.63 -7.68 24.22
N LEU A 34 -17.51 -6.94 24.10
CA LEU A 34 -17.12 -5.94 25.11
C LEU A 34 -18.12 -4.80 25.25
N THR A 35 -18.77 -4.41 24.16
CA THR A 35 -19.72 -3.28 24.13
C THR A 35 -21.18 -3.73 24.32
N GLY A 36 -21.42 -5.02 24.59
CA GLY A 36 -22.77 -5.57 24.71
C GLY A 36 -23.59 -5.50 23.43
N GLY A 37 -22.94 -5.50 22.26
CA GLY A 37 -23.58 -5.43 20.94
C GLY A 37 -24.08 -4.04 20.56
N SER A 38 -23.62 -2.99 21.25
CA SER A 38 -24.05 -1.60 21.02
C SER A 38 -23.30 -0.89 19.89
N LEU A 39 -22.33 -1.54 19.26
CA LEU A 39 -21.60 -0.95 18.13
C LEU A 39 -22.54 -0.78 16.92
N PRO A 40 -22.45 0.35 16.20
CA PRO A 40 -23.35 0.64 15.08
C PRO A 40 -23.03 -0.15 13.80
N TRP A 41 -21.98 -0.98 13.83
CA TRP A 41 -21.55 -1.85 12.74
C TRP A 41 -21.46 -3.29 13.24
N GLY A 42 -21.50 -4.28 12.34
CA GLY A 42 -21.27 -5.70 12.65
C GLY A 42 -19.80 -6.10 12.63
N ARG A 43 -19.52 -7.41 12.64
CA ARG A 43 -18.17 -7.94 12.38
C ARG A 43 -17.75 -7.58 10.95
N TRP A 44 -16.53 -7.09 10.78
CA TRP A 44 -15.95 -6.67 9.49
C TRP A 44 -16.80 -5.61 8.76
N PRO A 45 -16.83 -4.37 9.29
CA PRO A 45 -17.52 -3.27 8.64
C PRO A 45 -17.03 -3.11 7.20
N TRP A 46 -17.98 -2.89 6.28
CA TRP A 46 -17.73 -2.81 4.84
C TRP A 46 -17.01 -4.03 4.27
N THR A 47 -17.24 -5.23 4.83
CA THR A 47 -16.60 -6.47 4.38
C THR A 47 -15.06 -6.42 4.36
N MET A 48 -14.46 -5.45 5.06
CA MET A 48 -13.02 -5.33 5.19
C MET A 48 -12.57 -6.08 6.43
N HIS A 49 -11.56 -6.94 6.24
CA HIS A 49 -10.97 -7.68 7.34
C HIS A 49 -10.45 -6.72 8.43
N SER A 50 -10.54 -7.15 9.69
CA SER A 50 -10.16 -6.33 10.84
C SER A 50 -8.72 -5.82 10.78
N ALA A 51 -7.79 -6.61 10.23
CA ALA A 51 -6.41 -6.18 9.98
C ALA A 51 -6.31 -4.93 9.07
N GLY A 52 -7.20 -4.79 8.09
CA GLY A 52 -7.26 -3.61 7.22
C GLY A 52 -7.60 -2.35 7.99
N TRP A 53 -8.60 -2.43 8.89
CA TRP A 53 -8.94 -1.34 9.81
C TRP A 53 -7.79 -1.00 10.76
N GLY A 54 -7.07 -2.01 11.25
CA GLY A 54 -5.88 -1.82 12.06
C GLY A 54 -4.79 -1.00 11.36
N ILE A 55 -4.51 -1.31 10.09
CA ILE A 55 -3.54 -0.56 9.27
C ILE A 55 -4.03 0.88 9.04
N ILE A 56 -5.31 1.06 8.70
CA ILE A 56 -5.88 2.39 8.45
C ILE A 56 -5.72 3.29 9.68
N PHE A 57 -6.15 2.84 10.86
CA PHE A 57 -6.06 3.64 12.08
C PHE A 57 -4.62 3.83 12.55
N ASN A 58 -3.74 2.85 12.32
CA ASN A 58 -2.31 3.01 12.55
C ASN A 58 -1.74 4.16 11.73
N LEU A 59 -2.01 4.20 10.42
CA LEU A 59 -1.51 5.24 9.52
C LEU A 59 -2.13 6.61 9.82
N ILE A 60 -3.44 6.66 10.13
CA ILE A 60 -4.15 7.89 10.51
C ILE A 60 -3.51 8.56 11.73
N VAL A 61 -2.98 7.80 12.67
CA VAL A 61 -2.32 8.35 13.86
C VAL A 61 -0.83 8.56 13.63
N CYS A 62 -0.15 7.60 12.99
CA CYS A 62 1.29 7.63 12.79
C CYS A 62 1.71 8.76 11.85
N ILE A 63 0.99 9.00 10.74
CA ILE A 63 1.37 9.99 9.73
C ILE A 63 1.32 11.42 10.29
N PRO A 64 0.23 11.91 10.91
CA PRO A 64 0.19 13.27 11.46
C PRO A 64 1.19 13.49 12.59
N ILE A 65 1.30 12.54 13.53
CA ILE A 65 2.26 12.65 14.63
C ILE A 65 3.69 12.66 14.07
N SER A 66 4.00 11.81 13.08
CA SER A 66 5.29 11.83 12.42
C SER A 66 5.55 13.17 11.73
N ALA A 67 4.57 13.71 11.01
CA ALA A 67 4.70 15.01 10.34
C ALA A 67 4.99 16.16 11.33
N MET A 68 4.37 16.14 12.51
CA MET A 68 4.56 17.17 13.54
C MET A 68 5.88 17.00 14.33
N THR A 69 6.49 15.82 14.31
CA THR A 69 7.66 15.46 15.12
C THR A 69 8.93 15.29 14.31
N GLN A 70 8.91 15.58 13.01
CA GLN A 70 10.08 15.45 12.14
C GLN A 70 11.17 16.50 12.45
N GLU A 71 12.42 16.04 12.55
CA GLU A 71 13.60 16.90 12.60
C GLU A 71 14.17 17.13 11.19
N ASP A 72 14.54 18.39 10.89
CA ASP A 72 14.98 18.81 9.56
C ASP A 72 16.32 18.18 9.12
N GLU A 73 17.25 17.96 10.06
CA GLU A 73 18.55 17.35 9.77
C GLU A 73 18.41 15.85 9.40
N ALA A 74 17.56 15.12 10.11
CA ALA A 74 17.24 13.73 9.77
C ALA A 74 16.48 13.62 8.44
N ARG A 75 15.62 14.62 8.15
CA ARG A 75 14.92 14.70 6.86
C ARG A 75 15.89 14.95 5.71
N SER A 76 16.82 15.89 5.85
CA SER A 76 17.79 16.22 4.80
C SER A 76 18.70 15.04 4.46
N HIS A 77 19.11 14.25 5.46
CA HIS A 77 19.87 13.02 5.24
C HIS A 77 19.07 11.98 4.44
N ARG A 78 17.79 11.73 4.79
CA ARG A 78 16.91 10.81 4.02
C ARG A 78 16.65 11.31 2.60
N MET A 79 16.50 12.63 2.43
CA MET A 79 16.27 13.24 1.13
C MET A 79 17.44 13.01 0.16
N LYS A 80 18.69 12.91 0.63
CA LYS A 80 19.83 12.56 -0.25
C LYS A 80 19.63 11.21 -0.94
N TYR A 81 19.23 10.17 -0.20
CA TYR A 81 18.92 8.86 -0.77
C TYR A 81 17.73 8.91 -1.72
N HIS A 82 16.66 9.61 -1.35
CA HIS A 82 15.49 9.75 -2.23
C HIS A 82 15.81 10.52 -3.51
N ASN A 83 16.66 11.54 -3.43
CA ASN A 83 17.11 12.30 -4.60
C ASN A 83 17.98 11.41 -5.51
N PHE A 84 18.93 10.67 -4.94
CA PHE A 84 19.72 9.69 -5.69
C PHE A 84 18.84 8.65 -6.40
N LEU A 85 17.90 8.02 -5.69
CA LEU A 85 16.95 7.08 -6.29
C LEU A 85 16.08 7.75 -7.37
N ARG A 86 15.69 9.00 -7.18
CA ARG A 86 14.91 9.75 -8.18
C ARG A 86 15.75 10.06 -9.42
N GLU A 87 17.03 10.34 -9.28
CA GLU A 87 17.93 10.66 -10.40
C GLU A 87 18.25 9.44 -11.28
N HIS A 88 18.31 8.25 -10.67
CA HIS A 88 18.70 7.01 -11.35
C HIS A 88 17.53 6.07 -11.67
N ALA A 89 16.41 6.13 -10.93
CA ALA A 89 15.30 5.18 -11.06
C ALA A 89 13.93 5.84 -11.31
N SER A 90 13.88 7.13 -11.68
CA SER A 90 12.61 7.76 -12.02
C SER A 90 12.13 7.37 -13.43
N LEU A 91 10.81 7.17 -13.55
CA LEU A 91 10.14 6.99 -14.84
C LEU A 91 10.42 8.17 -15.76
N SER A 92 10.50 7.89 -17.06
CA SER A 92 10.65 8.92 -18.09
C SER A 92 9.53 9.97 -17.99
N PRO A 93 9.81 11.26 -18.30
CA PRO A 93 8.82 12.34 -18.16
C PRO A 93 7.50 12.07 -18.87
N GLU A 94 7.53 11.34 -19.99
CA GLU A 94 6.36 10.96 -20.79
C GLU A 94 5.42 9.99 -20.05
N LYS A 95 5.93 9.14 -19.16
CA LYS A 95 5.13 8.14 -18.42
C LYS A 95 4.66 8.64 -17.05
N LYS A 96 5.23 9.74 -16.54
CA LYS A 96 4.82 10.33 -15.25
C LYS A 96 3.32 10.70 -15.24
N GLY A 97 2.76 11.08 -16.38
CA GLY A 97 1.33 11.36 -16.53
C GLY A 97 0.41 10.15 -16.35
N LEU A 98 0.94 8.93 -16.48
CA LEU A 98 0.18 7.69 -16.31
C LEU A 98 0.17 7.19 -14.85
N VAL A 99 1.00 7.77 -13.96
CA VAL A 99 1.06 7.37 -12.54
C VAL A 99 -0.27 7.53 -11.81
N PRO A 100 -1.03 8.64 -11.97
CA PRO A 100 -2.35 8.74 -11.35
C PRO A 100 -3.33 7.67 -11.85
N TRP A 101 -3.27 7.33 -13.13
CA TRP A 101 -4.09 6.28 -13.72
C TRP A 101 -3.71 4.89 -13.21
N ALA A 102 -2.42 4.62 -13.04
CA ALA A 102 -1.93 3.38 -12.42
C ALA A 102 -2.47 3.22 -10.99
N TRP A 103 -2.43 4.28 -10.18
CA TRP A 103 -3.02 4.28 -8.84
C TRP A 103 -4.54 4.13 -8.86
N ALA A 104 -5.23 4.85 -9.74
CA ALA A 104 -6.68 4.73 -9.89
C ALA A 104 -7.08 3.30 -10.27
N ALA A 105 -6.40 2.68 -11.22
CA ALA A 105 -6.62 1.29 -11.63
C ALA A 105 -6.37 0.33 -10.47
N ALA A 106 -5.25 0.46 -9.74
CA ALA A 106 -4.92 -0.40 -8.61
C ALA A 106 -5.92 -0.29 -7.46
N ILE A 107 -6.34 0.93 -7.10
CA ILE A 107 -7.32 1.17 -6.05
C ILE A 107 -8.70 0.64 -6.47
N ALA A 108 -9.12 0.90 -7.71
CA ALA A 108 -10.39 0.39 -8.23
C ALA A 108 -10.39 -1.14 -8.25
N TRP A 109 -9.30 -1.76 -8.70
CA TRP A 109 -9.16 -3.21 -8.71
C TRP A 109 -9.20 -3.80 -7.30
N LEU A 110 -8.47 -3.21 -6.34
CA LEU A 110 -8.53 -3.62 -4.93
C LEU A 110 -9.94 -3.47 -4.35
N PHE A 111 -10.64 -2.38 -4.65
CA PHE A 111 -11.98 -2.12 -4.12
C PHE A 111 -13.02 -3.12 -4.66
N PHE A 112 -13.02 -3.38 -5.97
CA PHE A 112 -14.05 -4.21 -6.60
C PHE A 112 -13.71 -5.71 -6.65
N GLY A 113 -12.43 -6.07 -6.77
CA GLY A 113 -12.01 -7.46 -6.88
C GLY A 113 -11.76 -8.16 -5.54
N VAL A 114 -11.37 -7.41 -4.51
CA VAL A 114 -11.04 -7.97 -3.18
C VAL A 114 -11.83 -7.29 -2.06
N GLY A 115 -12.10 -6.00 -2.19
CA GLY A 115 -12.72 -5.17 -1.18
C GLY A 115 -14.25 -5.16 -1.21
N PRO A 116 -14.88 -4.13 -0.61
CA PRO A 116 -16.34 -4.06 -0.47
C PRO A 116 -17.13 -4.10 -1.78
N GLY A 117 -16.55 -3.68 -2.89
CA GLY A 117 -17.20 -3.73 -4.19
C GLY A 117 -17.49 -5.15 -4.67
N ALA A 118 -16.81 -6.18 -4.13
CA ALA A 118 -17.07 -7.57 -4.46
C ALA A 118 -18.48 -8.03 -4.07
N VAL A 119 -19.15 -7.34 -3.13
CA VAL A 119 -20.54 -7.64 -2.74
C VAL A 119 -21.49 -7.51 -3.93
N ILE A 120 -21.22 -6.59 -4.87
CA ILE A 120 -21.99 -6.41 -6.11
C ILE A 120 -21.95 -7.69 -6.97
N GLY A 121 -20.81 -8.40 -6.94
CA GLY A 121 -20.60 -9.65 -7.66
C GLY A 121 -21.50 -10.79 -7.19
N ASN A 122 -22.16 -10.69 -6.03
CA ASN A 122 -23.06 -11.74 -5.56
C ASN A 122 -24.34 -11.85 -6.39
N ASP A 123 -24.83 -10.74 -6.96
CA ASP A 123 -26.17 -10.69 -7.56
C ASP A 123 -26.17 -10.34 -9.05
N ILE A 124 -25.11 -9.73 -9.56
CA ILE A 124 -25.09 -9.16 -10.93
C ILE A 124 -25.21 -10.21 -12.05
N PHE A 125 -24.80 -11.46 -11.81
CA PHE A 125 -24.89 -12.57 -12.78
C PHE A 125 -25.88 -13.67 -12.34
N GLY A 126 -26.83 -13.31 -11.48
CA GLY A 126 -27.88 -14.20 -10.97
C GLY A 126 -27.82 -14.32 -9.45
N ALA A 127 -29.00 -14.32 -8.83
CA ALA A 127 -29.10 -14.34 -7.36
C ALA A 127 -28.46 -15.62 -6.77
N PRO A 128 -27.78 -15.54 -5.60
CA PRO A 128 -27.10 -16.67 -5.00
C PRO A 128 -27.98 -17.91 -4.79
N ASN A 129 -29.27 -17.70 -4.54
CA ASN A 129 -30.24 -18.74 -4.23
C ASN A 129 -31.06 -19.22 -5.44
N ALA A 130 -30.80 -18.68 -6.64
CA ALA A 130 -31.56 -19.03 -7.84
C ALA A 130 -31.22 -20.41 -8.42
N GLY A 131 -30.12 -21.03 -7.95
CA GLY A 131 -29.62 -22.29 -8.48
C GLY A 131 -28.96 -22.14 -9.85
N VAL A 132 -28.47 -23.26 -10.40
CA VAL A 132 -27.70 -23.29 -11.65
C VAL A 132 -28.46 -22.67 -12.83
N ASP A 133 -29.76 -22.94 -12.93
CA ASP A 133 -30.62 -22.45 -14.02
C ASP A 133 -30.86 -20.93 -13.96
N GLY A 134 -30.74 -20.33 -12.77
CA GLY A 134 -30.89 -18.89 -12.55
C GLY A 134 -29.58 -18.10 -12.66
N TRP A 135 -28.44 -18.77 -12.87
CA TRP A 135 -27.13 -18.13 -13.02
C TRP A 135 -26.76 -17.97 -14.50
N THR A 136 -26.37 -16.77 -14.90
CA THR A 136 -26.08 -16.44 -16.31
C THR A 136 -25.01 -17.33 -16.94
N PHE A 137 -24.04 -17.80 -16.14
CA PHE A 137 -22.90 -18.59 -16.60
C PHE A 137 -22.92 -20.04 -16.10
N GLY A 138 -24.02 -20.49 -15.48
CA GLY A 138 -24.12 -21.83 -14.87
C GLY A 138 -23.17 -22.05 -13.67
N ILE A 139 -22.50 -21.00 -13.21
CA ILE A 139 -21.65 -20.95 -12.01
C ILE A 139 -22.17 -19.85 -11.08
N PRO A 140 -21.91 -19.92 -9.77
CA PRO A 140 -22.35 -18.87 -8.86
C PRO A 140 -21.84 -17.49 -9.31
N SER A 141 -22.69 -16.46 -9.21
CA SER A 141 -22.38 -15.11 -9.70
C SER A 141 -21.04 -14.58 -9.16
N ILE A 142 -20.74 -14.85 -7.88
CA ILE A 142 -19.48 -14.42 -7.26
C ILE A 142 -18.25 -15.05 -7.92
N TRP A 143 -18.34 -16.29 -8.42
CA TRP A 143 -17.23 -16.92 -9.15
C TRP A 143 -16.98 -16.25 -10.49
N ALA A 144 -18.04 -15.95 -11.24
CA ALA A 144 -17.92 -15.19 -12.49
C ALA A 144 -17.30 -13.82 -12.25
N TRP A 145 -17.69 -13.14 -11.17
CA TRP A 145 -17.09 -11.87 -10.75
C TRP A 145 -15.60 -12.01 -10.42
N GLN A 146 -15.20 -13.01 -9.63
CA GLN A 146 -13.79 -13.22 -9.28
C GLN A 146 -12.93 -13.52 -10.52
N ILE A 147 -13.43 -14.33 -11.46
CA ILE A 147 -12.71 -14.64 -12.71
C ILE A 147 -12.54 -13.37 -13.55
N LEU A 148 -13.59 -12.56 -13.68
CA LEU A 148 -13.54 -11.27 -14.38
C LEU A 148 -12.46 -10.35 -13.78
N PHE A 149 -12.46 -10.18 -12.46
CA PHE A 149 -11.49 -9.33 -11.78
C PHE A 149 -10.08 -9.93 -11.76
N TRP A 150 -9.93 -11.24 -11.79
CA TRP A 150 -8.63 -11.87 -12.00
C TRP A 150 -8.05 -11.57 -13.38
N LEU A 151 -8.85 -11.71 -14.44
CA LEU A 151 -8.44 -11.34 -15.80
C LEU A 151 -8.08 -9.85 -15.89
N LEU A 152 -8.89 -8.98 -15.28
CA LEU A 152 -8.61 -7.55 -15.16
C LEU A 152 -7.30 -7.30 -14.38
N GLY A 153 -7.03 -8.09 -13.34
CA GLY A 153 -5.82 -8.02 -12.53
C GLY A 153 -4.58 -8.39 -13.33
N VAL A 154 -4.64 -9.45 -14.14
CA VAL A 154 -3.55 -9.80 -15.06
C VAL A 154 -3.31 -8.69 -16.07
N ALA A 155 -4.36 -8.12 -16.66
CA ALA A 155 -4.24 -6.99 -17.59
C ALA A 155 -3.64 -5.75 -16.90
N MET A 156 -4.02 -5.48 -15.65
CA MET A 156 -3.45 -4.40 -14.84
C MET A 156 -1.97 -4.65 -14.55
N MET A 157 -1.58 -5.87 -14.15
CA MET A 157 -0.17 -6.21 -13.91
C MET A 157 0.66 -6.07 -15.19
N TRP A 158 0.12 -6.50 -16.33
CA TRP A 158 0.75 -6.27 -17.62
C TRP A 158 0.93 -4.77 -17.91
N PHE A 159 -0.09 -3.95 -17.67
CA PHE A 159 -0.03 -2.50 -17.83
C PHE A 159 1.05 -1.87 -16.93
N LEU A 160 1.12 -2.25 -15.65
CA LEU A 160 2.10 -1.72 -14.71
C LEU A 160 3.53 -2.20 -15.01
N ALA A 161 3.71 -3.44 -15.42
CA ALA A 161 5.03 -3.99 -15.68
C ALA A 161 5.60 -3.46 -17.00
N PHE A 162 4.84 -3.53 -18.09
CA PHE A 162 5.34 -3.28 -19.44
C PHE A 162 5.03 -1.87 -19.95
N LYS A 163 3.82 -1.34 -19.69
CA LYS A 163 3.46 0.00 -20.19
C LYS A 163 4.02 1.12 -19.31
N MET A 164 4.09 0.86 -18.01
CA MET A 164 4.67 1.76 -17.01
C MET A 164 6.14 1.45 -16.70
N GLU A 165 6.74 0.41 -17.31
CA GLU A 165 8.18 0.12 -17.18
C GLU A 165 8.65 -0.05 -15.72
N MET A 166 7.73 -0.36 -14.79
CA MET A 166 8.06 -0.50 -13.37
C MET A 166 8.86 -1.76 -13.05
N SER A 167 9.04 -2.64 -14.03
CA SER A 167 9.82 -3.88 -13.93
C SER A 167 10.97 -3.94 -14.94
N THR A 168 11.29 -2.84 -15.61
CA THR A 168 12.43 -2.76 -16.54
C THR A 168 13.63 -2.10 -15.88
N MET A 169 14.84 -2.43 -16.37
CA MET A 169 16.08 -1.90 -15.83
C MET A 169 16.16 -0.39 -16.10
N PRO A 170 16.61 0.44 -15.13
CA PRO A 170 16.84 1.84 -15.39
C PRO A 170 17.95 2.05 -16.44
N ASP A 171 17.75 2.97 -17.37
CA ASP A 171 18.70 3.23 -18.46
C ASP A 171 20.01 3.89 -17.99
N LYS A 172 20.04 4.45 -16.78
CA LYS A 172 21.26 5.04 -16.18
C LYS A 172 22.05 4.00 -15.42
N GLU A 173 23.25 3.67 -15.90
CA GLU A 173 24.22 2.89 -15.16
C GLU A 173 24.53 3.55 -13.80
N VAL A 174 24.57 2.73 -12.76
CA VAL A 174 24.98 3.15 -11.43
C VAL A 174 26.50 3.07 -11.39
N GLU A 175 27.17 4.19 -11.62
CA GLU A 175 28.59 4.30 -11.29
C GLU A 175 28.72 4.24 -9.76
N ALA A 176 29.40 3.21 -9.26
CA ALA A 176 29.77 3.16 -7.86
C ALA A 176 30.77 4.31 -7.62
N LEU A 177 30.39 5.28 -6.79
CA LEU A 177 31.30 6.29 -6.26
C LEU A 177 32.23 5.62 -5.24
N VAL A 178 33.07 4.70 -5.71
CA VAL A 178 34.26 4.20 -5.02
C VAL A 178 35.45 4.71 -5.83
N GLU A 179 35.66 6.03 -5.79
CA GLU A 179 37.05 6.48 -5.80
C GLU A 179 37.60 6.04 -4.44
N ASP A 180 38.36 4.95 -4.48
CA ASP A 180 39.02 4.38 -3.34
C ASP A 180 39.92 5.46 -2.72
N ILE A 181 39.58 5.90 -1.51
CA ILE A 181 40.35 6.90 -0.73
C ILE A 181 41.81 6.44 -0.48
N GLY A 182 42.15 5.19 -0.82
CA GLY A 182 43.50 4.63 -0.73
C GLY A 182 44.49 5.01 -1.84
N ASP A 183 44.06 5.51 -3.00
CA ASP A 183 44.96 5.69 -4.16
C ASP A 183 45.67 7.06 -4.24
N VAL A 184 45.37 7.98 -3.32
CA VAL A 184 46.08 9.27 -3.19
C VAL A 184 47.07 9.26 -2.02
N ALA A 185 48.00 8.30 -2.02
CA ALA A 185 49.23 8.49 -1.27
C ALA A 185 50.10 9.53 -2.00
N PRO A 186 50.57 10.60 -1.33
CA PRO A 186 51.51 11.52 -1.96
C PRO A 186 52.82 10.77 -2.18
N GLN A 187 53.23 10.61 -3.43
CA GLN A 187 54.60 10.21 -3.76
C GLN A 187 55.55 11.30 -3.24
N ALA A 188 56.07 11.08 -2.05
CA ALA A 188 57.16 11.85 -1.48
C ALA A 188 58.46 11.42 -2.15
N GLY A 189 59.03 12.35 -2.92
CA GLY A 189 60.48 12.51 -3.12
C GLY A 189 61.19 11.52 -4.04
N GLU A 190 61.68 12.06 -5.16
CA GLU A 190 63.12 12.11 -5.46
C GLU A 190 63.47 13.47 -6.06
#